data_AF-A0A0A2ET91-F1
#
_entry.id   AF-A0A0A2ET91-F1
#
_cell.length_a   1.000
_cell.length_b   1.000
_cell.length_c   1.000
_cell.angle_alpha   90.00
_cell.angle_beta   90.00
_cell.angle_gamma   90.00
#
_symmetry.space_group_name_H-M   'P 1'
#
loop_
_entity.id
_entity.type
_entity.pdbx_description
1 polymer ?
#
loop_
_entity_poly.entity_id
_entity_poly.type
_entity_poly.pdbx_seq_one_letter_code
_entity_poly.pdbx_strand_id
1 'polypeptide(L)'
;MHNAFKCIIVEAQRRKLCEYNPYDDFKIKRGQSRPPVYLMESEVRKIMDFSPSIDRLQKVKDLFIFQCYTGLAYADMMNFRRQSVVEIEGRKAISSNRKKTEQTAPN
;
A
#
# COMPACT_ATOMS: atom_id res chain seq x y z
N MET A 1 8.44 -14.84 8.86
CA MET A 1 9.31 -15.49 9.87
C MET A 1 10.75 -14.95 9.85
N HIS A 2 11.45 -14.90 8.71
CA HIS A 2 12.85 -14.40 8.64
C HIS A 2 13.08 -13.00 9.25
N ASN A 3 12.15 -12.05 9.08
CA ASN A 3 12.33 -10.69 9.61
C ASN A 3 12.25 -10.62 11.15
N ALA A 4 11.49 -11.50 11.79
CA ALA A 4 11.42 -11.58 13.25
C ALA A 4 12.73 -12.13 13.83
N PHE A 5 13.25 -13.22 13.23
CA PHE A 5 14.54 -13.78 13.60
C PHE A 5 15.70 -12.79 13.38
N LYS A 6 15.70 -12.06 12.25
CA LYS A 6 16.68 -10.98 12.01
C LYS A 6 16.65 -9.95 13.14
N CYS A 7 15.46 -9.51 13.57
CA CYS A 7 15.31 -8.54 14.65
C CYS A 7 15.89 -9.07 15.98
N ILE A 8 15.56 -10.33 16.32
CA ILE A 8 16.03 -10.99 17.55
C ILE A 8 17.56 -11.16 17.55
N ILE A 9 18.15 -11.60 16.44
CA ILE A 9 19.60 -11.80 16.30
C ILE A 9 20.34 -10.47 16.40
N VAL A 10 19.82 -9.40 15.77
CA VAL A 10 20.38 -8.04 15.88
C VAL A 10 20.34 -7.55 17.33
N GLU A 11 19.25 -7.81 18.05
CA GLU A 11 19.14 -7.44 19.46
C GLU A 11 20.10 -8.25 20.36
N ALA A 12 20.26 -9.55 20.10
CA ALA A 12 21.21 -10.40 20.81
C ALA A 12 22.66 -9.92 20.61
N GLN A 13 23.01 -9.49 19.39
CA GLN A 13 24.35 -8.94 19.09
C GLN A 13 24.59 -7.61 19.80
N ARG A 14 23.59 -6.71 19.83
CA ARG A 14 23.66 -5.44 20.60
C ARG A 14 23.89 -5.67 22.09
N ARG A 15 23.28 -6.71 22.64
CA ARG A 15 23.45 -7.12 24.05
C ARG A 15 24.72 -7.94 24.29
N LYS A 16 25.55 -8.15 23.27
CA LYS A 16 26.76 -8.99 23.33
C LYS A 16 26.49 -10.44 23.76
N LEU A 17 25.27 -10.93 23.52
CA LEU A 17 24.89 -12.34 23.73
C LEU A 17 25.27 -13.21 22.52
N CYS A 18 25.59 -12.58 21.40
CA CYS A 18 26.08 -13.21 20.18
C CYS A 18 27.15 -12.31 19.57
N GLU A 19 28.30 -12.88 19.19
CA GLU A 19 29.39 -12.10 18.58
C GLU A 19 29.17 -11.92 17.07
N TYR A 20 28.54 -12.89 16.43
CA TYR A 20 28.40 -12.97 14.98
C TYR A 20 26.92 -13.06 14.56
N ASN A 21 26.55 -12.34 13.51
CA ASN A 21 25.20 -12.36 12.96
C ASN A 21 25.15 -13.20 11.67
N PRO A 22 24.52 -14.39 11.66
CA PRO A 22 24.43 -15.24 10.48
C PRO A 22 23.68 -14.61 9.29
N TYR A 23 22.98 -13.50 9.51
CA TYR A 23 22.35 -12.73 8.43
C TYR A 23 23.32 -11.84 7.66
N ASP A 24 24.55 -11.64 8.16
CA ASP A 24 25.56 -10.83 7.47
C ASP A 24 26.04 -11.54 6.19
N ASP A 25 26.15 -12.87 6.24
CA ASP A 25 26.53 -13.71 5.10
C ASP A 25 25.32 -14.27 4.33
N PHE A 26 24.13 -14.26 4.93
CA PHE A 26 22.92 -14.76 4.28
C PHE A 26 22.33 -13.76 3.27
N LYS A 27 22.62 -13.99 1.98
CA LYS A 27 22.03 -13.22 0.88
C LYS A 27 20.85 -13.95 0.27
N ILE A 28 19.63 -13.53 0.60
CA ILE A 28 18.43 -13.95 -0.14
C ILE A 28 18.53 -13.38 -1.55
N LYS A 29 18.68 -14.25 -2.55
CA LYS A 29 18.49 -13.86 -3.95
C LYS A 29 17.06 -13.36 -4.11
N ARG A 30 16.89 -12.10 -4.55
CA ARG A 30 15.56 -11.59 -4.91
C ARG A 30 15.01 -12.53 -5.99
N GLY A 31 13.85 -13.13 -5.71
CA GLY A 31 13.16 -13.92 -6.72
C GLY A 31 12.90 -13.07 -7.96
N GLN A 32 12.87 -13.70 -9.13
CA GLN A 32 12.43 -13.01 -10.34
C GLN A 32 10.99 -12.55 -10.11
N SER A 33 10.80 -11.24 -9.96
CA SER A 33 9.46 -10.69 -9.86
C SER A 33 8.83 -10.75 -11.25
N ARG A 34 7.62 -11.27 -11.34
CA ARG A 34 6.83 -11.16 -12.57
C ARG A 34 6.69 -9.67 -12.91
N PRO A 35 6.67 -9.32 -14.21
CA PRO A 35 6.40 -7.95 -14.62
C PRO A 35 5.06 -7.49 -14.01
N PRO A 36 4.96 -6.23 -13.56
CA PRO A 36 3.73 -5.71 -13.01
C PRO A 36 2.65 -5.73 -14.10
N VAL A 37 1.48 -6.27 -13.77
CA VAL A 37 0.28 -6.17 -14.60
C VAL A 37 -0.41 -4.87 -14.23
N TYR A 38 -0.74 -4.06 -15.24
CA TYR A 38 -1.40 -2.78 -15.09
C TYR A 38 -2.61 -2.72 -16.01
N LEU A 39 -3.57 -1.86 -15.66
CA LEU A 39 -4.74 -1.59 -16.48
C LEU A 39 -4.47 -0.41 -17.40
N MET A 40 -4.88 -0.54 -18.66
CA MET A 40 -4.99 0.55 -19.60
C MET A 40 -6.25 1.37 -19.31
N GLU A 41 -6.25 2.64 -19.73
CA GLU A 41 -7.40 3.52 -19.52
C GLU A 41 -8.70 2.94 -20.10
N SER A 42 -8.62 2.28 -21.27
CA SER A 42 -9.76 1.61 -21.89
C SER A 42 -10.32 0.45 -21.05
N GLU A 43 -9.47 -0.23 -20.29
CA GLU A 43 -9.88 -1.31 -19.38
C GLU A 43 -10.53 -0.74 -18.12
N VAL A 44 -10.01 0.37 -17.59
CA VAL A 44 -10.63 1.09 -16.46
C VAL A 44 -12.03 1.58 -16.85
N ARG A 45 -12.20 2.12 -18.07
CA ARG A 45 -13.52 2.53 -18.58
C ARG A 45 -14.50 1.36 -18.65
N LYS A 46 -14.08 0.21 -19.16
CA LYS A 46 -14.92 -1.01 -19.17
C LYS A 46 -15.38 -1.41 -17.76
N ILE A 47 -14.50 -1.28 -16.76
CA ILE A 47 -14.86 -1.55 -15.37
C ILE A 47 -15.84 -0.50 -14.84
N MET A 48 -15.69 0.76 -15.22
CA MET A 48 -16.60 1.84 -14.82
C MET A 48 -18.02 1.62 -15.35
N ASP A 49 -18.12 1.27 -16.64
CA ASP A 49 -19.39 1.07 -17.36
C ASP A 49 -20.10 -0.25 -16.96
N PHE A 50 -19.35 -1.18 -16.37
CA PHE A 50 -19.91 -2.44 -15.88
C PHE A 50 -20.98 -2.19 -14.80
N SER A 51 -22.19 -2.69 -15.02
CA SER A 51 -23.32 -2.56 -14.09
C SER A 51 -23.66 -3.92 -13.47
N PRO A 52 -23.04 -4.26 -12.31
CA PRO A 52 -23.32 -5.52 -11.63
C PRO A 52 -24.74 -5.53 -11.05
N SER A 53 -25.42 -6.67 -11.12
CA SER A 53 -26.73 -6.88 -10.47
C SER A 53 -26.64 -7.05 -8.95
N ILE A 54 -25.44 -7.23 -8.40
CA ILE A 54 -25.19 -7.50 -6.99
C ILE A 54 -24.64 -6.25 -6.31
N ASP A 55 -25.34 -5.73 -5.30
CA ASP A 55 -24.96 -4.52 -4.55
C ASP A 55 -23.54 -4.56 -3.99
N ARG A 56 -23.09 -5.73 -3.51
CA ARG A 56 -21.72 -5.89 -2.99
C ARG A 56 -20.69 -5.65 -4.10
N LEU A 57 -20.94 -6.11 -5.32
CA LEU A 57 -20.05 -5.88 -6.46
C LEU A 57 -20.08 -4.43 -6.91
N GLN A 58 -21.24 -3.77 -6.82
CA GLN A 58 -21.34 -2.33 -7.08
C GLN A 58 -20.43 -1.54 -6.13
N LYS A 59 -20.46 -1.84 -4.83
CA LYS A 59 -19.55 -1.21 -3.85
C LYS A 59 -18.07 -1.47 -4.16
N VAL A 60 -17.71 -2.71 -4.54
CA VAL A 60 -16.33 -3.04 -4.92
C VAL A 60 -15.90 -2.26 -6.16
N LYS A 61 -16.76 -2.15 -7.17
CA LYS A 61 -16.50 -1.36 -8.39
C LYS A 61 -16.23 0.10 -8.03
N ASP A 62 -17.10 0.72 -7.24
CA ASP A 62 -17.00 2.13 -6.89
C ASP A 62 -15.71 2.42 -6.11
N LEU A 63 -15.37 1.56 -5.14
CA LEU A 63 -14.14 1.68 -4.38
C LEU A 63 -12.90 1.47 -5.26
N PHE A 64 -12.91 0.47 -6.14
CA PHE A 64 -11.79 0.20 -7.03
C PHE A 64 -11.53 1.35 -7.99
N ILE A 65 -12.58 1.87 -8.64
CA ILE A 65 -12.48 3.03 -9.53
C ILE A 65 -11.97 4.26 -8.77
N PHE A 66 -12.48 4.50 -7.55
CA PHE A 66 -11.99 5.58 -6.70
C PHE A 66 -10.47 5.45 -6.42
N GLN A 67 -9.99 4.23 -6.15
CA GLN A 67 -8.55 3.98 -5.96
C GLN A 67 -7.73 4.21 -7.23
N CYS A 68 -8.26 3.90 -8.42
CA CYS A 68 -7.58 4.19 -9.69
C CYS A 68 -7.38 5.69 -9.92
N TYR A 69 -8.37 6.53 -9.54
CA TYR A 69 -8.28 7.98 -9.73
C TYR A 69 -7.51 8.72 -8.64
N THR A 70 -7.48 8.17 -7.41
CA THR A 70 -6.85 8.82 -6.26
C THR A 70 -5.47 8.26 -5.93
N GLY A 71 -5.12 7.09 -6.46
CA GLY A 71 -3.90 6.37 -6.11
C GLY A 71 -3.88 5.82 -4.68
N LEU A 72 -5.02 5.80 -3.98
CA LEU A 72 -5.10 5.29 -2.61
C LEU A 72 -4.90 3.77 -2.56
N ALA A 73 -3.96 3.33 -1.73
CA ALA A 73 -3.82 1.92 -1.41
C ALA A 73 -5.07 1.41 -0.69
N TYR A 74 -5.40 0.13 -0.87
CA TYR A 74 -6.60 -0.47 -0.27
C TYR A 74 -6.62 -0.31 1.26
N ALA A 75 -5.47 -0.52 1.92
CA ALA A 75 -5.35 -0.35 3.37
C ALA A 75 -5.65 1.09 3.83
N ASP A 76 -5.30 2.10 3.04
CA ASP A 76 -5.58 3.50 3.36
C ASP A 76 -7.05 3.83 3.09
N MET A 77 -7.61 3.33 1.97
CA MET A 77 -9.02 3.47 1.63
C MET A 77 -9.96 2.86 2.69
N MET A 78 -9.57 1.72 3.29
CA MET A 78 -10.34 1.11 4.39
C MET A 78 -10.41 1.98 5.66
N ASN A 79 -9.48 2.91 5.83
CA ASN A 79 -9.47 3.88 6.93
C ASN A 79 -9.96 5.27 6.50
N PHE A 80 -10.25 5.47 5.21
CA PHE A 80 -10.63 6.76 4.65
C PHE A 80 -11.98 7.22 5.18
N ARG A 81 -12.07 8.49 5.54
CA ARG A 81 -13.31 9.13 5.99
C ARG A 81 -13.55 10.38 5.16
N ARG A 82 -14.81 10.82 5.05
CA ARG A 82 -15.15 12.06 4.32
C ARG A 82 -14.42 13.29 4.87
N GLN A 83 -14.13 13.31 6.17
CA GLN A 83 -13.36 14.38 6.82
C GLN A 83 -11.90 14.45 6.35
N SER A 84 -11.38 13.40 5.72
CA SER A 84 -10.04 13.39 5.11
C SER A 84 -9.99 14.15 3.79
N VAL A 85 -11.13 14.63 3.26
CA VAL A 85 -11.16 15.49 2.07
C VAL A 85 -11.04 16.94 2.52
N VAL A 86 -9.97 17.60 2.07
CA VAL A 86 -9.71 19.03 2.31
C VAL A 86 -9.83 19.79 1.00
N GLU A 87 -10.20 21.07 1.08
CA GLU A 87 -10.24 21.93 -0.09
C GLU A 87 -9.00 22.82 -0.09
N ILE A 88 -8.20 22.72 -1.15
CA ILE A 88 -6.98 23.50 -1.36
C ILE A 88 -7.17 24.22 -2.69
N GLU A 89 -7.19 25.56 -2.66
CA GLU A 89 -7.31 26.40 -3.86
C GLU A 89 -8.52 26.05 -4.75
N GLY A 90 -9.67 25.74 -4.13
CA GLY A 90 -10.91 25.36 -4.84
C GLY A 90 -10.91 23.94 -5.39
N ARG A 91 -9.92 23.11 -5.04
CA ARG A 91 -9.83 21.70 -5.42
C ARG A 91 -9.91 20.80 -4.20
N LYS A 92 -10.70 19.72 -4.31
CA LYS A 92 -10.76 18.69 -3.26
C LYS A 92 -9.53 17.80 -3.34
N ALA A 93 -8.75 17.77 -2.28
CA ALA A 93 -7.59 16.92 -2.09
C ALA A 93 -7.82 15.94 -0.93
N ILE A 94 -7.17 14.78 -0.99
CA ILE A 94 -7.24 13.78 0.09
C ILE A 94 -6.04 13.99 1.01
N SER A 95 -6.30 14.48 2.22
CA SER A 95 -5.32 14.60 3.30
C SER A 95 -5.40 13.35 4.19
N SER A 96 -4.40 12.48 4.07
CA SER A 96 -4.31 11.22 4.81
C SER A 96 -2.87 10.97 5.22
N ASN A 97 -2.63 10.73 6.52
CA ASN A 97 -1.33 10.28 7.01
C ASN A 97 -1.13 8.80 6.61
N ARG A 98 -0.14 8.52 5.74
CA ARG A 98 0.16 7.15 5.28
C ARG A 98 0.50 6.24 6.46
N LYS A 99 -0.23 5.12 6.62
CA LYS A 99 -0.01 4.16 7.72
C LYS A 99 1.24 3.27 7.57
N LYS A 100 1.79 3.13 6.36
CA LYS A 100 2.91 2.20 6.09
C LYS A 100 4.29 2.85 6.24
N THR A 101 4.35 4.17 6.23
CA THR A 101 5.57 4.97 6.41
C THR A 101 5.12 6.36 6.89
N GLU A 102 5.66 6.83 8.01
CA GLU A 102 5.60 8.24 8.44
C GLU A 102 6.28 9.12 7.37
N GLN A 103 5.61 9.34 6.24
CA GLN A 103 6.02 10.31 5.25
C GLN A 103 4.86 11.26 5.01
N THR A 104 4.97 12.42 5.65
CA THR A 104 4.32 13.67 5.24
C THR A 104 4.90 14.03 3.86
N ALA A 105 4.04 14.23 2.86
CA ALA A 105 4.48 14.76 1.58
C ALA A 105 5.06 16.17 1.79
N PRO A 106 6.22 16.51 1.22
CA PRO A 106 6.69 17.89 1.21
C PRO A 106 5.75 18.72 0.32
N ASN A 107 5.46 19.92 0.80
CA ASN A 107 4.72 20.96 0.09
C ASN A 107 5.31 21.27 -1.28
#